data_AF-A0A329R5S8-F1
#
_entry.id   AF-A0A329R5S8-F1
#
_cell.length_a   1.000
_cell.length_b   1.000
_cell.length_c   1.000
_cell.angle_alpha   90.00
_cell.angle_beta   90.00
_cell.angle_gamma   90.00
#
_symmetry.space_group_name_H-M   'P 1'
#
loop_
_entity.id
_entity.type
_entity.pdbx_description
1 polymer ?
#
loop_
_entity_poly.entity_id
_entity_poly.type
_entity_poly.pdbx_seq_one_letter_code
_entity_poly.pdbx_strand_id
1 'polypeptide(L)' 'LDAGSRAQDAVLAFLKASGTNAKGSGSVLRALRPLHKTGVLDGRIIAYKRLLAIGSTSDPAPVDTHDTLAVVGHV' A
#
# COMPACT_ATOMS: atom_id res chain seq x y z
N LEU A 1 2.41 19.61 -0.93
CA LEU A 1 1.26 18.80 -1.43
C LEU A 1 1.77 17.53 -2.14
N ASP A 2 2.98 17.07 -1.81
CA ASP A 2 3.77 16.19 -2.67
C ASP A 2 3.77 14.72 -2.21
N ALA A 3 3.25 14.45 -1.01
CA ALA A 3 3.22 13.11 -0.45
C ALA A 3 2.37 12.15 -1.30
N GLY A 4 1.20 12.60 -1.77
CA GLY A 4 0.31 11.79 -2.62
C GLY A 4 0.93 11.43 -3.97
N SER A 5 1.52 12.40 -4.66
CA SER A 5 2.21 12.15 -5.94
C SER A 5 3.40 11.22 -5.75
N ARG A 6 4.24 11.47 -4.73
CA ARG A 6 5.41 10.61 -4.44
C ARG A 6 5.00 9.19 -4.08
N ALA A 7 3.90 9.01 -3.35
CA ALA A 7 3.35 7.70 -3.04
C ALA A 7 2.86 7.00 -4.31
N GLN A 8 2.16 7.71 -5.20
CA GLN A 8 1.72 7.18 -6.48
C GLN A 8 2.92 6.72 -7.34
N ASP A 9 3.94 7.56 -7.50
CA ASP A 9 5.14 7.24 -8.26
C ASP A 9 5.87 6.01 -7.68
N ALA A 10 5.99 5.92 -6.36
CA ALA A 10 6.63 4.80 -5.67
C ALA A 10 5.86 3.47 -5.85
N VAL A 11 4.53 3.51 -5.91
CA VAL A 11 3.69 2.34 -6.20
C VAL A 11 3.83 1.92 -7.65
N LEU A 12 3.82 2.86 -8.59
CA LEU A 12 4.00 2.56 -10.02
C LEU A 12 5.39 1.99 -10.31
N ALA A 13 6.44 2.56 -9.70
CA ALA A 13 7.80 2.05 -9.82
C ALA A 13 7.93 0.62 -9.29
N PHE A 14 7.28 0.31 -8.17
CA PHE A 14 7.26 -1.04 -7.60
C PHE A 14 6.55 -2.05 -8.49
N LEU A 15 5.36 -1.70 -8.99
CA LEU A 15 4.63 -2.58 -9.90
C LEU A 15 5.43 -2.84 -11.17
N LYS A 16 6.10 -1.81 -11.70
CA LYS A 16 6.99 -1.95 -12.86
C LYS A 16 8.17 -2.88 -12.57
N ALA A 17 8.79 -2.78 -11.40
CA ALA A 17 9.86 -3.68 -10.96
C ALA A 17 9.37 -5.13 -10.79
N SER A 18 8.09 -5.32 -10.42
CA SER A 18 7.41 -6.62 -10.39
C SER A 18 6.84 -7.07 -11.74
N GLY A 19 7.21 -6.41 -12.85
CA GLY A 19 6.81 -6.79 -14.21
C GLY A 19 5.38 -6.41 -14.60
N THR A 20 4.69 -5.60 -13.78
CA THR A 20 3.30 -5.19 -14.03
C THR A 20 3.19 -3.71 -14.38
N ASN A 21 2.53 -3.40 -15.49
CA ASN A 21 2.24 -2.01 -15.90
C ASN A 21 0.78 -1.67 -15.54
N ALA A 22 0.59 -0.97 -14.42
CA ALA A 22 -0.72 -0.47 -14.00
C ALA A 22 -0.87 1.02 -14.37
N LYS A 23 -2.01 1.40 -14.93
CA LYS A 23 -2.27 2.76 -15.44
C LYS A 23 -3.44 3.48 -14.74
N GLY A 24 -4.24 2.75 -13.97
CA GLY A 24 -5.36 3.27 -13.19
C GLY A 24 -5.53 2.56 -11.86
N SER A 25 -6.27 3.16 -10.94
CA SER A 25 -6.49 2.68 -9.56
C SER A 25 -6.98 1.23 -9.50
N GLY A 26 -7.96 0.84 -10.33
CA GLY A 26 -8.43 -0.55 -10.40
C GLY A 26 -7.37 -1.54 -10.88
N SER A 27 -6.51 -1.13 -11.83
CA SER A 27 -5.41 -1.97 -12.32
C SER A 27 -4.28 -2.13 -11.30
N VAL A 28 -4.03 -1.09 -10.50
CA VAL A 28 -3.06 -1.11 -9.40
C VAL A 28 -3.50 -2.13 -8.35
N LEU A 29 -4.76 -2.07 -7.90
CA LEU A 29 -5.28 -3.05 -6.93
C LEU A 29 -5.24 -4.48 -7.45
N ARG A 30 -5.58 -4.70 -8.73
CA ARG A 30 -5.51 -6.02 -9.36
C ARG A 30 -4.08 -6.56 -9.39
N ALA A 31 -3.08 -5.69 -9.57
CA ALA A 31 -1.66 -6.05 -9.54
C ALA A 31 -1.12 -6.31 -8.13
N LEU A 32 -1.59 -5.55 -7.13
CA LEU A 32 -1.14 -5.70 -5.74
C LEU A 32 -1.69 -6.96 -5.07
N ARG A 33 -2.91 -7.42 -5.42
CA ARG A 33 -3.52 -8.65 -4.87
C ARG A 33 -2.60 -9.89 -4.95
N PRO A 34 -2.07 -10.28 -6.12
CA PRO A 34 -1.18 -11.43 -6.21
C PRO A 34 0.16 -11.19 -5.48
N LEU A 35 0.69 -9.96 -5.49
CA LEU A 35 1.92 -9.61 -4.78
C LEU A 35 1.78 -9.69 -3.25
N HIS A 36 0.59 -9.43 -2.73
CA HIS A 36 0.24 -9.68 -1.33
C HIS A 36 0.15 -11.18 -1.05
N LYS A 37 -0.52 -11.95 -1.92
CA LYS A 37 -0.63 -13.40 -1.75
C LYS A 37 0.74 -14.11 -1.74
N THR A 38 1.71 -13.60 -2.49
CA THR A 38 3.08 -14.14 -2.55
C THR A 38 4.01 -13.55 -1.50
N GLY A 39 3.53 -12.66 -0.63
CA GLY A 39 4.31 -12.04 0.45
C GLY A 39 5.28 -10.93 0.02
N VAL A 40 5.37 -10.63 -1.28
CA VAL A 40 6.26 -9.58 -1.81
C VAL A 40 5.82 -8.19 -1.33
N LEU A 41 4.50 -7.97 -1.26
CA LEU A 41 3.95 -6.72 -0.72
C LEU A 41 4.07 -6.65 0.81
N ASP A 42 4.04 -7.78 1.51
CA ASP A 42 4.05 -7.84 2.98
C ASP A 42 5.34 -7.25 3.57
N GLY A 43 6.48 -7.48 2.92
CA GLY A 43 7.76 -6.89 3.35
C GLY A 43 7.71 -5.35 3.38
N ARG A 44 7.04 -4.73 2.40
CA ARG A 44 6.83 -3.28 2.35
C ARG A 44 5.82 -2.81 3.39
N ILE A 45 4.75 -3.56 3.61
CA ILE A 45 3.75 -3.25 4.65
C ILE A 45 4.40 -3.29 6.04
N ILE A 46 5.21 -4.31 6.33
CA ILE A 46 5.90 -4.44 7.62
C ILE A 46 6.91 -3.30 7.82
N ALA A 47 7.71 -2.99 6.79
CA ALA A 47 8.65 -1.88 6.86
C ALA A 47 7.94 -0.55 7.15
N TYR A 48 6.80 -0.31 6.49
CA TYR A 48 5.97 0.87 6.75
C TYR A 48 5.43 0.92 8.18
N LYS A 49 4.83 -0.18 8.67
CA LYS A 49 4.32 -0.28 10.05
C LYS A 49 5.42 -0.07 11.08
N ARG A 50 6.65 -0.55 10.83
CA ARG A 50 7.82 -0.29 11.68
C ARG A 50 8.19 1.19 11.71
N LEU A 51 8.22 1.86 10.56
CA LEU A 51 8.53 3.29 10.48
C LEU A 51 7.49 4.15 11.22
N LEU A 52 6.22 3.78 11.14
CA LEU A 52 5.15 4.41 11.93
C LEU A 52 5.36 4.21 13.42
N ALA A 53 5.65 2.97 13.85
CA ALA A 53 5.81 2.63 15.26
C ALA A 53 6.96 3.38 15.94
N ILE A 54 8.05 3.66 15.20
CA ILE A 54 9.19 4.44 15.73
C ILE A 54 9.03 5.96 15.60
N GLY A 55 7.88 6.44 15.09
CA GLY A 55 7.63 7.87 14.87
C GLY A 55 8.47 8.51 13.76
N SER A 56 9.12 7.71 12.91
CA SER A 56 9.99 8.19 11.83
C SER A 56 9.21 8.65 10.59
N THR A 57 7.93 8.24 10.47
CA THR A 57 7.02 8.72 9.43
C THR A 57 5.67 9.04 10.05
N SER A 58 4.98 10.04 9.50
CA SER A 58 3.61 10.36 9.83
C SER A 58 2.74 9.93 8.67
N ASP A 59 1.72 9.11 8.92
CA ASP A 59 0.71 8.82 7.91
C ASP A 59 -0.16 10.08 7.70
N PRO A 60 -0.22 10.65 6.49
CA PRO A 60 -1.04 11.83 6.22
C PRO A 60 -2.53 11.51 6.11
N ALA A 61 -2.92 10.23 6.00
CA ALA A 61 -4.31 9.83 5.96
C ALA A 61 -4.96 10.02 7.35
N PRO A 62 -6.26 10.37 7.43
CA PRO A 62 -6.97 10.44 8.70
C PRO A 62 -6.91 9.11 9.44
N VAL A 63 -6.80 9.14 10.76
CA VAL A 63 -6.68 7.93 11.60
C VAL A 63 -7.84 6.96 11.39
N ASP A 64 -9.05 7.47 11.10
CA ASP A 64 -10.25 6.66 10.84
C ASP A 64 -10.16 5.83 9.55
N THR A 65 -9.17 6.10 8.71
CA THR A 65 -8.86 5.36 7.48
C THR A 65 -7.67 4.41 7.63
N HIS A 66 -6.99 4.41 8.78
CA HIS A 66 -5.89 3.49 9.07
C HIS A 66 -6.44 2.11 9.47
N ASP A 67 -5.80 1.05 8.96
CA ASP A 67 -6.17 -0.35 9.23
C ASP A 67 -7.71 -0.60 9.16
N THR A 68 -8.35 -0.18 8.05
CA THR A 68 -9.74 -0.54 7.75
C THR A 68 -9.83 -2.04 7.39
N LEU A 69 -9.52 -2.91 8.35
CA LEU A 69 -9.95 -4.29 8.33
C LEU A 69 -11.44 -4.25 8.59
N ALA A 70 -12.23 -4.16 7.51
CA ALA A 70 -13.64 -4.49 7.59
C ALA A 70 -13.71 -5.88 8.22
N VAL A 71 -14.17 -5.94 9.48
CA VAL A 71 -14.74 -7.16 10.04
C VAL A 71 -15.85 -7.52 9.07
N VAL A 72 -15.56 -8.44 8.15
CA VAL A 72 -16.60 -9.19 7.45
C VAL A 72 -17.16 -10.12 8.52
N GLY A 73 -17.99 -9.54 9.39
CA GLY A 73 -18.91 -10.29 10.23
C GLY A 73 -19.95 -10.86 9.27
N HIS A 74 -19.75 -12.12 8.91
CA HIS A 74 -20.81 -12.92 8.31
C HIS A 74 -21.82 -13.17 9.43
N VAL A 75 -23.00 -12.56 9.32
CA VAL A 75 -24.23 -12.96 10.02
C VAL A 75 -25.25 -13.39 8.98
#